data_AF-A0A8B8GE47-F1
#
_entry.id   AF-A0A8B8GE47-F1
#
_cell.length_a   1.000
_cell.length_b   1.000
_cell.length_c   1.000
_cell.angle_alpha   90.00
_cell.angle_beta   90.00
_cell.angle_gamma   90.00
#
_symmetry.space_group_name_H-M   'P 1'
#
loop_
_entity.id
_entity.type
_entity.pdbx_description
1 polymer ?
#
loop_
_entity_poly.entity_id
_entity_poly.type
_entity_poly.pdbx_seq_one_letter_code
_entity_poly.pdbx_strand_id
1 'polypeptide(L)'
;MDVEWQKRGLPNYHILLWLQTKIQPDEIEKIISAEIPNKDRDPILYEIVCKNMIHGPCGELNIRSPCMNYRKCSKKYQRSPDDGGYTAILKVRGQTEIVVDNRWVVPYCPVLSRCFNAHINAEYCHSVKAMKYTSFWRIFNFEIHDRDPTVQHLAVHLENGQRVFFNANNLHQVIENPRKTTLTAFFELCSHDDFAKTLFYHEVPSYYTWNDSRCWLKRRRGKDVPGWPGIKMDTAIGRIYTIHPNQSECFHLRLLRNYVQGPTSFESLKAFDGVIHATFKATCFALGLLENDEQLKNALAEATLSKSPSKLR
;
A
#
# COMPACT_ATOMS: atom_id res chain seq x y z
N MET A 1 -11.41 -14.18 3.03
CA MET A 1 -10.85 -15.51 3.32
C MET A 1 -10.50 -16.06 1.97
N ASP A 2 -9.22 -16.24 1.71
CA ASP A 2 -8.74 -16.75 0.43
C ASP A 2 -8.20 -18.16 0.63
N VAL A 3 -8.52 -19.05 -0.31
CA VAL A 3 -8.16 -20.47 -0.27
C VAL A 3 -7.15 -20.74 -1.38
N GLU A 4 -5.98 -21.25 -1.01
CA GLU A 4 -4.96 -21.65 -1.98
C GLU A 4 -4.49 -23.08 -1.73
N TRP A 5 -4.10 -23.78 -2.80
CA TRP A 5 -3.60 -25.15 -2.73
C TRP A 5 -2.07 -25.13 -2.73
N GLN A 6 -1.44 -25.61 -1.65
CA GLN A 6 0.02 -25.73 -1.63
C GLN A 6 0.51 -26.86 -2.56
N LYS A 7 1.79 -26.84 -2.95
CA LYS A 7 2.47 -27.84 -3.81
C LYS A 7 2.33 -29.32 -3.38
N ARG A 8 1.69 -29.61 -2.24
CA ARG A 8 1.40 -30.95 -1.71
C ARG A 8 -0.11 -31.27 -1.59
N GLY A 9 -0.99 -30.44 -2.16
CA GLY A 9 -2.44 -30.69 -2.21
C GLY A 9 -3.20 -30.43 -0.91
N LEU A 10 -2.57 -29.82 0.09
CA LEU A 10 -3.26 -29.42 1.33
C LEU A 10 -3.85 -28.01 1.19
N PRO A 11 -5.09 -27.78 1.66
CA PRO A 11 -5.71 -26.46 1.61
C PRO A 11 -5.00 -25.53 2.59
N ASN A 12 -4.61 -24.35 2.10
CA ASN A 12 -4.00 -23.27 2.87
C ASN A 12 -4.95 -22.08 2.88
N TYR A 13 -5.24 -21.57 4.07
CA TYR A 13 -6.24 -20.53 4.28
C TYR A 13 -5.58 -19.26 4.82
N HIS A 14 -5.89 -18.14 4.18
CA HIS A 14 -5.54 -16.82 4.68
C HIS A 14 -6.77 -16.13 5.24
N ILE A 15 -6.75 -15.93 6.56
CA ILE A 15 -7.88 -15.41 7.32
C ILE A 15 -7.44 -14.14 8.04
N LEU A 16 -8.14 -13.05 7.78
CA LEU A 16 -7.98 -11.79 8.51
C LEU A 16 -9.07 -11.73 9.59
N LEU A 17 -8.64 -11.62 10.85
CA LEU A 17 -9.53 -11.47 11.99
C LEU A 17 -9.47 -10.04 12.50
N TRP A 18 -10.64 -9.43 12.72
CA TRP A 18 -10.77 -8.11 13.31
C TRP A 18 -11.19 -8.26 14.76
N LEU A 19 -10.37 -7.72 15.67
CA LEU A 19 -10.73 -7.67 17.08
C LEU A 19 -11.77 -6.58 17.30
N GLN A 20 -12.80 -6.89 18.09
CA GLN A 20 -13.86 -5.93 18.45
C GLN A 20 -13.30 -4.71 19.17
N THR A 21 -12.28 -4.92 20.01
CA THR A 21 -11.56 -3.87 20.73
C THR A 21 -10.11 -3.81 20.25
N LYS A 22 -9.59 -2.59 20.09
CA LYS A 22 -8.18 -2.39 19.75
C LYS A 22 -7.32 -2.76 20.96
N ILE A 23 -6.34 -3.63 20.74
CA ILE A 23 -5.37 -4.05 21.75
C ILE A 23 -4.10 -3.19 21.70
N GLN A 24 -3.45 -3.03 22.85
CA GLN A 24 -2.14 -2.39 22.98
C GLN A 24 -0.99 -3.37 22.73
N PRO A 25 0.24 -2.88 22.42
CA PRO A 25 1.38 -3.75 22.11
C PRO A 25 1.72 -4.78 23.19
N ASP A 26 1.58 -4.42 24.46
CA ASP A 26 1.81 -5.29 25.63
C ASP A 26 0.75 -6.38 25.80
N GLU A 27 -0.40 -6.24 25.12
CA GLU A 27 -1.47 -7.23 25.13
C GLU A 27 -1.33 -8.27 24.02
N ILE A 28 -0.45 -8.06 23.04
CA ILE A 28 -0.24 -8.99 21.91
C ILE A 28 0.24 -10.35 22.41
N GLU A 29 1.14 -10.36 23.39
CA GLU A 29 1.70 -11.60 23.96
C GLU A 29 0.64 -12.45 24.68
N LYS A 30 -0.50 -11.86 25.07
CA LYS A 30 -1.65 -12.58 25.65
C LYS A 30 -2.45 -13.35 24.59
N ILE A 31 -2.31 -12.99 23.31
CA ILE A 31 -3.11 -13.52 22.20
C ILE A 31 -2.27 -14.40 21.28
N ILE A 32 -1.03 -14.00 21.03
CA ILE A 32 -0.08 -14.71 20.16
C ILE A 32 1.13 -15.10 21.00
N SER A 33 1.45 -16.40 20.97
CA SER A 33 2.62 -16.96 21.64
C SER A 33 3.55 -17.59 20.60
N ALA A 34 4.86 -17.55 20.87
CA ALA A 34 5.87 -18.30 20.13
C ALA A 34 6.66 -19.22 21.08
N GLU A 35 5.99 -19.73 22.11
CA GLU A 35 6.62 -20.53 23.16
C GLU A 35 6.01 -21.92 23.24
N ILE A 36 6.83 -22.90 23.62
CA ILE A 36 6.37 -24.25 23.95
C ILE A 36 5.57 -24.18 25.26
N PRO A 37 4.30 -24.61 25.29
CA PRO A 37 3.50 -24.62 26.51
C PRO A 37 4.12 -25.52 27.59
N ASN A 38 3.84 -25.24 28.85
CA ASN A 38 4.21 -26.15 29.93
C ASN A 38 3.34 -27.41 29.87
N LYS A 39 3.96 -28.58 29.73
CA LYS A 39 3.29 -29.88 29.59
C LYS A 39 2.41 -30.25 30.79
N ASP A 40 2.80 -29.86 32.00
CA ASP A 40 2.07 -30.21 33.22
C ASP A 40 0.87 -29.28 33.44
N ARG A 41 0.97 -28.02 33.01
CA ARG A 41 -0.11 -27.03 33.13
C ARG A 41 -1.12 -27.12 31.99
N ASP A 42 -0.66 -27.38 30.77
CA ASP A 42 -1.50 -27.42 29.58
C ASP A 42 -1.03 -28.51 28.59
N PRO A 43 -1.30 -29.79 28.90
CA PRO A 43 -0.85 -30.91 28.08
C PRO A 43 -1.46 -30.91 26.68
N ILE A 44 -2.69 -30.40 26.53
CA ILE A 44 -3.42 -30.38 25.26
C ILE A 44 -2.75 -29.38 24.31
N LEU A 45 -2.53 -28.13 24.76
CA LEU A 45 -1.87 -27.15 23.93
C LEU A 45 -0.42 -27.57 23.63
N TYR A 46 0.27 -28.16 24.61
CA TYR A 46 1.62 -28.69 24.42
C TYR A 46 1.67 -29.70 23.27
N GLU A 47 0.76 -30.68 23.23
CA GLU A 47 0.70 -31.68 22.17
C GLU A 47 0.44 -31.04 20.80
N ILE A 48 -0.53 -30.12 20.72
CA ILE A 48 -0.88 -29.41 19.49
C ILE A 48 0.30 -28.60 18.96
N VAL A 49 0.97 -27.85 19.84
CA VAL A 49 2.14 -27.02 19.48
C VAL A 49 3.28 -27.91 19.01
N CYS A 50 3.64 -28.95 19.77
CA CYS A 50 4.69 -29.88 19.39
C CYS A 50 4.43 -30.59 18.05
N LYS A 51 3.16 -30.92 17.79
CA LYS A 51 2.75 -31.61 16.56
C LYS A 51 2.72 -30.69 15.35
N ASN A 52 2.21 -29.46 15.50
CA ASN A 52 1.81 -28.62 14.38
C ASN A 52 2.57 -27.30 14.26
N MET A 53 3.10 -26.73 15.35
CA MET A 53 3.74 -25.40 15.34
C MET A 53 5.26 -25.44 15.33
N ILE A 54 5.87 -26.62 15.38
CA ILE A 54 7.32 -26.74 15.34
C ILE A 54 7.79 -26.72 13.89
N HIS A 55 8.47 -25.64 13.52
CA HIS A 55 9.19 -25.57 12.28
C HIS A 55 10.29 -26.64 12.28
N GLY A 56 10.43 -27.35 11.15
CA GLY A 56 11.36 -28.46 11.03
C GLY A 56 12.80 -28.09 11.42
N PRO A 57 13.62 -29.10 11.82
CA PRO A 57 15.00 -28.85 12.21
C PRO A 57 15.72 -28.10 11.07
N CYS A 58 16.39 -27.02 11.43
CA CYS A 58 17.13 -26.14 10.55
C CYS A 58 18.30 -25.52 11.33
N GLY A 59 19.14 -24.73 10.68
CA GLY A 59 20.38 -24.26 11.29
C GLY A 59 21.45 -25.34 11.24
N GLU A 60 22.14 -25.54 12.36
CA GLU A 60 23.21 -26.54 12.50
C GLU A 60 22.67 -27.98 12.41
N LEU A 61 21.44 -28.21 12.88
CA LEU A 61 20.78 -29.52 12.83
C LEU A 61 20.43 -29.96 11.40
N ASN A 62 20.18 -29.01 10.49
CA ASN A 62 19.90 -29.30 9.09
C ASN A 62 20.14 -28.08 8.20
N ILE A 63 21.36 -27.97 7.67
CA ILE A 63 21.76 -26.88 6.78
C ILE A 63 21.06 -26.92 5.42
N ARG A 64 20.47 -28.06 5.04
CA ARG A 64 19.76 -28.27 3.77
C ARG A 64 18.29 -27.90 3.83
N SER A 65 17.78 -27.48 4.99
CA SER A 65 16.38 -27.08 5.12
C SER A 65 16.04 -25.90 4.20
N PRO A 66 14.87 -25.88 3.52
CA PRO A 66 14.50 -24.82 2.57
C PRO A 66 14.49 -23.40 3.16
N CYS A 67 14.40 -23.27 4.48
CA CYS A 67 14.44 -21.98 5.17
C CYS A 67 15.86 -21.40 5.30
N MET A 68 16.92 -22.18 5.03
CA MET A 68 18.30 -21.77 5.23
C MET A 68 18.78 -20.86 4.11
N ASN A 69 19.33 -19.70 4.47
CA ASN A 69 19.94 -18.76 3.53
C ASN A 69 21.27 -18.24 4.11
N TYR A 70 22.37 -18.36 3.35
CA TYR A 70 23.73 -18.02 3.81
C TYR A 70 24.06 -18.56 5.22
N ARG A 71 23.78 -19.85 5.46
CA ARG A 71 23.97 -20.56 6.75
C ARG A 71 23.15 -20.03 7.94
N LYS A 72 22.18 -19.13 7.72
CA LYS A 72 21.24 -18.65 8.76
C LYS A 72 19.80 -18.98 8.37
N CYS A 73 18.98 -19.35 9.35
CA CYS A 73 17.55 -19.54 9.11
C CYS A 73 16.89 -18.20 8.76
N SER A 74 16.24 -18.13 7.61
CA SER A 74 15.54 -16.93 7.13
C SER A 74 14.30 -16.56 7.95
N LYS A 75 13.74 -17.54 8.69
CA LYS A 75 12.50 -17.35 9.46
C LYS A 75 12.72 -16.61 10.79
N LYS A 76 13.93 -16.66 11.35
CA LYS A 76 14.35 -15.85 12.51
C LYS A 76 13.31 -15.80 13.65
N TYR A 77 12.68 -16.93 13.99
CA TYR A 77 11.79 -16.98 15.15
C TYR A 77 12.64 -16.69 16.41
N GLN A 78 12.35 -15.56 17.06
CA GLN A 78 13.12 -15.06 18.18
C GLN A 78 12.56 -15.63 19.49
N ARG A 79 13.43 -16.30 20.25
CA ARG A 79 13.60 -16.21 21.72
C ARG A 79 14.68 -17.24 22.13
N SER A 80 15.68 -16.82 22.89
CA SER A 80 16.69 -17.76 23.43
C SER A 80 16.04 -18.59 24.55
N PRO A 81 16.47 -19.83 24.82
CA PRO A 81 16.08 -20.55 26.04
C PRO A 81 16.34 -19.75 27.33
N ASP A 82 17.34 -18.88 27.30
CA ASP A 82 17.74 -18.00 28.42
C ASP A 82 16.64 -17.00 28.84
N ASP A 83 15.62 -16.80 28.02
CA ASP A 83 14.46 -15.93 28.28
C ASP A 83 13.29 -16.67 28.97
N GLY A 84 13.53 -17.84 29.56
CA GLY A 84 12.52 -18.62 30.31
C GLY A 84 11.70 -19.61 29.47
N GLY A 85 12.24 -20.04 28.32
CA GLY A 85 11.55 -20.95 27.40
C GLY A 85 11.57 -22.42 27.82
N TYR A 86 10.50 -23.16 27.51
CA TYR A 86 10.43 -24.61 27.68
C TYR A 86 11.07 -25.34 26.49
N THR A 87 11.58 -26.55 26.75
CA THR A 87 12.09 -27.46 25.71
C THR A 87 11.14 -28.65 25.52
N ALA A 88 11.06 -29.17 24.29
CA ALA A 88 10.34 -30.41 23.98
C ALA A 88 11.27 -31.41 23.27
N ILE A 89 11.02 -32.70 23.48
CA ILE A 89 11.71 -33.77 22.75
C ILE A 89 10.79 -34.24 21.62
N LEU A 90 11.25 -34.12 20.37
CA LEU A 90 10.51 -34.55 19.20
C LEU A 90 11.19 -35.71 18.50
N LYS A 91 10.40 -36.69 18.04
CA LYS A 91 10.85 -37.76 17.16
C LYS A 91 10.65 -37.35 15.71
N VAL A 92 11.75 -37.11 14.99
CA VAL A 92 11.69 -36.85 13.55
C VAL A 92 11.63 -38.20 12.82
N ARG A 93 10.90 -38.24 11.70
CA ARG A 93 10.74 -39.45 10.85
C ARG A 93 12.12 -40.04 10.52
N GLY A 94 12.49 -41.14 11.19
CA GLY A 94 13.79 -41.81 10.99
C GLY A 94 14.68 -42.02 12.24
N GLN A 95 14.13 -42.04 13.46
CA GLN A 95 14.73 -42.57 14.72
C GLN A 95 15.55 -41.61 15.61
N THR A 96 15.94 -40.41 15.20
CA THR A 96 16.66 -39.48 16.11
C THR A 96 15.69 -38.60 16.91
N GLU A 97 15.79 -38.66 18.24
CA GLU A 97 15.16 -37.69 19.13
C GLU A 97 15.94 -36.37 19.09
N ILE A 98 15.24 -35.27 18.82
CA ILE A 98 15.82 -33.93 18.85
C ILE A 98 15.19 -33.14 19.98
N VAL A 99 16.03 -32.39 20.69
CA VAL A 99 15.57 -31.39 21.66
C VAL A 99 15.30 -30.11 20.88
N VAL A 100 14.07 -29.61 20.96
CA VAL A 100 13.65 -28.32 20.41
C VAL A 100 13.31 -27.36 21.53
N ASP A 101 13.51 -26.08 21.27
CA ASP A 101 13.10 -24.95 22.12
C ASP A 101 12.26 -23.94 21.32
N ASN A 102 12.01 -22.78 21.92
CA ASN A 102 11.18 -21.72 21.34
C ASN A 102 11.69 -21.18 19.98
N ARG A 103 12.97 -21.37 19.63
CA ARG A 103 13.55 -20.92 18.34
C ARG A 103 12.95 -21.64 17.14
N TRP A 104 12.28 -22.77 17.36
CA TRP A 104 11.60 -23.53 16.32
C TRP A 104 10.08 -23.34 16.34
N VAL A 105 9.53 -22.60 17.29
CA VAL A 105 8.08 -22.41 17.40
C VAL A 105 7.63 -21.32 16.42
N VAL A 106 6.71 -21.70 15.53
CA VAL A 106 5.96 -20.76 14.69
C VAL A 106 4.96 -20.01 15.58
N PRO A 107 4.90 -18.66 15.53
CA PRO A 107 3.94 -17.89 16.31
C PRO A 107 2.49 -18.37 16.09
N TYR A 108 1.76 -18.58 17.17
CA TYR A 108 0.43 -19.17 17.15
C TYR A 108 -0.51 -18.48 18.13
N CYS A 109 -1.82 -18.58 17.88
CA CYS A 109 -2.83 -18.17 18.85
C CYS A 109 -3.34 -19.41 19.59
N PRO A 110 -3.19 -19.53 20.92
CA PRO A 110 -3.60 -20.72 21.67
C PRO A 110 -5.05 -21.14 21.45
N VAL A 111 -5.96 -20.17 21.30
CA VAL A 111 -7.39 -20.45 21.04
C VAL A 111 -7.56 -21.09 19.66
N LEU A 112 -7.01 -20.47 18.62
CA LEU A 112 -7.13 -20.98 17.25
C LEU A 112 -6.43 -22.35 17.09
N SER A 113 -5.27 -22.55 17.70
CA SER A 113 -4.56 -23.83 17.67
C SER A 113 -5.40 -24.96 18.28
N ARG A 114 -6.10 -24.70 19.39
CA ARG A 114 -7.03 -25.69 19.98
C ARG A 114 -8.25 -25.93 19.12
N CYS A 115 -8.84 -24.89 18.54
CA CYS A 115 -10.04 -25.02 17.71
C CYS A 115 -9.80 -25.86 16.45
N PHE A 116 -8.64 -25.68 15.79
CA PHE A 116 -8.41 -26.26 14.47
C PHE A 116 -7.41 -27.41 14.44
N ASN A 117 -6.57 -27.56 15.49
CA ASN A 117 -5.52 -28.59 15.58
C ASN A 117 -4.71 -28.74 14.27
N ALA A 118 -4.34 -27.62 13.67
CA ALA A 118 -3.67 -27.51 12.38
C ALA A 118 -2.47 -26.57 12.49
N HIS A 119 -1.61 -26.52 11.46
CA HIS A 119 -0.50 -25.56 11.38
C HIS A 119 -1.02 -24.13 11.11
N ILE A 120 -0.82 -23.19 12.04
CA ILE A 120 -1.35 -21.83 12.02
C ILE A 120 -0.22 -20.87 12.38
N ASN A 121 0.15 -19.99 11.46
CA ASN A 121 1.04 -18.87 11.75
C ASN A 121 0.18 -17.63 12.04
N ALA A 122 0.19 -17.16 13.28
CA ALA A 122 -0.57 -15.99 13.72
C ALA A 122 0.34 -14.77 13.82
N GLU A 123 0.01 -13.70 13.10
CA GLU A 123 0.76 -12.44 13.11
C GLU A 123 -0.18 -11.27 13.44
N TYR A 124 0.25 -10.38 14.35
CA TYR A 124 -0.48 -9.15 14.64
C TYR A 124 -0.11 -8.05 13.64
N CYS A 125 -1.12 -7.37 13.10
CA CYS A 125 -0.92 -6.22 12.22
C CYS A 125 -1.58 -4.96 12.78
N HIS A 126 -0.79 -3.93 13.06
CA HIS A 126 -1.27 -2.67 13.66
C HIS A 126 -2.17 -1.83 12.73
N SER A 127 -2.07 -2.00 11.42
CA SER A 127 -3.04 -1.43 10.48
C SER A 127 -3.05 -2.17 9.15
N VAL A 128 -4.17 -2.11 8.42
CA VAL A 128 -4.26 -2.65 7.05
C VAL A 128 -3.23 -2.00 6.10
N LYS A 129 -2.78 -0.77 6.38
CA LYS A 129 -1.69 -0.13 5.61
C LYS A 129 -0.31 -0.75 5.90
N ALA A 130 -0.14 -1.37 7.07
CA ALA A 130 1.07 -2.12 7.43
C ALA A 130 1.06 -3.54 6.86
N MET A 131 -0.10 -4.06 6.43
CA MET A 131 -0.22 -5.15 5.46
C MET A 131 0.20 -4.66 4.06
N LYS A 132 1.36 -4.00 3.94
CA LYS A 132 1.99 -3.82 2.63
C LYS A 132 2.38 -5.21 2.14
N TYR A 133 1.94 -5.57 0.93
CA TYR A 133 2.55 -6.44 -0.08
C TYR A 133 3.46 -7.59 0.41
N THR A 134 4.50 -7.33 1.20
CA THR A 134 5.40 -8.27 1.92
C THR A 134 4.75 -9.45 2.63
N SER A 135 3.58 -9.30 3.25
CA SER A 135 2.91 -10.42 3.93
C SER A 135 2.28 -11.41 2.94
N PHE A 136 1.72 -10.93 1.82
CA PHE A 136 1.27 -11.77 0.70
C PHE A 136 2.47 -12.47 0.03
N TRP A 137 3.58 -11.74 -0.21
CA TRP A 137 4.78 -12.29 -0.89
C TRP A 137 5.42 -13.49 -0.18
N ARG A 138 5.53 -13.44 1.16
CA ARG A 138 6.17 -14.52 1.95
C ARG A 138 5.33 -15.80 2.00
N ILE A 139 4.04 -15.68 1.76
CA ILE A 139 3.07 -16.75 1.90
C ILE A 139 2.94 -17.55 0.59
N PHE A 140 2.98 -16.87 -0.56
CA PHE A 140 2.54 -17.46 -1.82
C PHE A 140 3.64 -17.84 -2.82
N ASN A 141 4.90 -17.40 -2.61
CA ASN A 141 6.07 -17.82 -3.40
C ASN A 141 5.88 -17.84 -4.94
N PHE A 142 5.18 -16.84 -5.48
CA PHE A 142 5.06 -16.59 -6.93
C PHE A 142 6.30 -15.86 -7.48
N GLU A 143 6.63 -16.06 -8.76
CA GLU A 143 7.65 -15.27 -9.46
C GLU A 143 7.24 -13.79 -9.51
N ILE A 144 8.13 -12.88 -9.08
CA ILE A 144 7.76 -11.51 -8.69
C ILE A 144 7.78 -10.50 -9.85
N HIS A 145 8.16 -10.87 -11.07
CA HIS A 145 8.19 -9.90 -12.17
C HIS A 145 7.56 -10.43 -13.45
N ASP A 146 6.26 -10.20 -13.55
CA ASP A 146 5.78 -9.32 -14.60
C ASP A 146 4.93 -8.20 -13.95
N ARG A 147 5.23 -6.93 -14.23
CA ARG A 147 4.40 -5.79 -13.77
C ARG A 147 3.48 -5.42 -14.92
N ASP A 148 2.45 -6.22 -15.08
CA ASP A 148 1.35 -5.93 -16.00
C ASP A 148 0.09 -5.54 -15.19
N PRO A 149 -0.42 -4.31 -15.35
CA PRO A 149 0.15 -3.22 -16.13
C PRO A 149 1.31 -2.49 -15.43
N THR A 150 2.16 -1.84 -16.22
CA THR A 150 3.18 -0.92 -15.70
C THR A 150 2.50 0.25 -14.97
N VAL A 151 2.87 0.48 -13.70
CA VAL A 151 2.36 1.61 -12.91
C VAL A 151 3.36 2.76 -12.91
N GLN A 152 2.96 3.90 -13.46
CA GLN A 152 3.76 5.14 -13.48
C GLN A 152 3.30 6.08 -12.36
N HIS A 153 4.23 6.49 -11.50
CA HIS A 153 3.92 7.47 -10.47
C HIS A 153 3.83 8.88 -11.06
N LEU A 154 2.76 9.58 -10.72
CA LEU A 154 2.45 10.92 -11.20
C LEU A 154 2.51 11.92 -10.03
N ALA A 155 3.42 12.87 -10.14
CA ALA A 155 3.63 13.93 -9.17
C ALA A 155 2.47 14.92 -9.12
N VAL A 156 2.06 15.32 -7.91
CA VAL A 156 1.13 16.42 -7.65
C VAL A 156 1.77 17.37 -6.66
N HIS A 157 1.80 18.65 -7.01
CA HIS A 157 2.28 19.74 -6.18
C HIS A 157 1.71 21.05 -6.70
N LEU A 158 1.74 22.10 -5.88
CA LEU A 158 1.45 23.47 -6.31
C LEU A 158 2.60 24.03 -7.14
N GLU A 159 2.39 25.17 -7.79
CA GLU A 159 3.45 25.90 -8.47
C GLU A 159 4.60 26.17 -7.50
N ASN A 160 5.83 25.88 -7.94
CA ASN A 160 7.05 25.92 -7.12
C ASN A 160 7.06 25.03 -5.85
N GLY A 161 6.00 24.26 -5.57
CA GLY A 161 5.89 23.32 -4.44
C GLY A 161 6.50 21.94 -4.69
N GLN A 162 7.37 21.82 -5.68
CA GLN A 162 7.99 20.55 -6.07
C GLN A 162 9.01 20.08 -5.02
N ARG A 163 8.97 18.79 -4.68
CA ARG A 163 9.92 18.21 -3.72
C ARG A 163 11.30 18.15 -4.36
N VAL A 164 12.23 18.91 -3.82
CA VAL A 164 13.64 18.90 -4.21
C VAL A 164 14.49 18.28 -3.11
N PHE A 165 15.58 17.62 -3.51
CA PHE A 165 16.60 17.11 -2.60
C PHE A 165 17.88 17.87 -2.91
N PHE A 166 18.48 18.45 -1.88
CA PHE A 166 19.70 19.24 -1.99
C PHE A 166 20.65 18.91 -0.84
N ASN A 167 21.90 19.31 -0.99
CA ASN A 167 22.93 19.37 0.04
C ASN A 167 23.50 20.80 0.06
N ALA A 168 24.43 21.08 0.99
CA ALA A 168 25.01 22.42 1.14
C ALA A 168 25.69 22.94 -0.14
N ASN A 169 26.16 22.04 -1.02
CA ASN A 169 26.96 22.40 -2.19
C ASN A 169 26.12 22.63 -3.46
N ASN A 170 24.86 22.17 -3.49
CA ASN A 170 24.01 22.23 -4.69
C ASN A 170 22.69 23.00 -4.50
N LEU A 171 22.47 23.59 -3.31
CA LEU A 171 21.24 24.31 -2.98
C LEU A 171 20.89 25.38 -4.03
N HIS A 172 21.83 26.28 -4.35
CA HIS A 172 21.61 27.35 -5.32
C HIS A 172 21.25 26.81 -6.71
N GLN A 173 22.00 25.81 -7.19
CA GLN A 173 21.76 25.18 -8.49
C GLN A 173 20.37 24.51 -8.57
N VAL A 174 19.93 23.86 -7.49
CA VAL A 174 18.63 23.17 -7.43
C VAL A 174 17.46 24.16 -7.36
N ILE A 175 17.67 25.34 -6.75
CA ILE A 175 16.67 26.42 -6.70
C ILE A 175 16.53 27.08 -8.08
N GLU A 176 17.66 27.40 -8.73
CA GLU A 176 17.66 28.04 -10.05
C GLU A 176 17.13 27.12 -11.15
N ASN A 177 17.45 25.83 -11.07
CA ASN A 177 17.07 24.84 -12.08
C ASN A 177 16.33 23.65 -11.44
N PRO A 178 15.07 23.85 -11.01
CA PRO A 178 14.30 22.79 -10.40
C PRO A 178 14.05 21.68 -11.43
N ARG A 179 14.23 20.43 -11.01
CA ARG A 179 14.10 19.30 -11.93
C ARG A 179 12.65 19.12 -12.36
N LYS A 180 12.42 18.91 -13.66
CA LYS A 180 11.09 18.60 -14.22
C LYS A 180 10.41 17.45 -13.48
N THR A 181 9.15 17.64 -13.11
CA THR A 181 8.29 16.57 -12.59
C THR A 181 7.45 16.01 -13.72
N THR A 182 6.81 14.86 -13.49
CA THR A 182 5.85 14.30 -14.44
C THR A 182 4.71 15.26 -14.76
N LEU A 183 4.39 16.20 -13.86
CA LEU A 183 3.34 17.20 -14.05
C LEU A 183 3.81 18.34 -14.93
N THR A 184 4.95 18.95 -14.60
CA THR A 184 5.47 20.09 -15.38
C THR A 184 5.86 19.66 -16.78
N ALA A 185 6.38 18.45 -16.94
CA ALA A 185 6.65 17.87 -18.25
C ALA A 185 5.37 17.50 -19.01
N PHE A 186 4.25 17.24 -18.33
CA PHE A 186 2.96 17.06 -19.00
C PHE A 186 2.44 18.38 -19.55
N PHE A 187 2.59 19.47 -18.80
CA PHE A 187 2.25 20.82 -19.29
C PHE A 187 3.04 21.18 -20.55
N GLU A 188 4.35 20.92 -20.54
CA GLU A 188 5.21 21.10 -21.69
C GLU A 188 4.78 20.21 -22.87
N LEU A 189 4.46 18.94 -22.62
CA LEU A 189 3.93 18.02 -23.64
C LEU A 189 2.65 18.58 -24.28
N CYS A 190 1.69 19.02 -23.48
CA CYS A 190 0.44 19.61 -23.97
C CYS A 190 0.65 20.92 -24.73
N SER A 191 1.77 21.62 -24.54
CA SER A 191 2.03 22.86 -25.28
C SER A 191 2.29 22.62 -26.77
N HIS A 192 2.81 21.44 -27.15
CA HIS A 192 3.28 21.16 -28.51
C HIS A 192 2.76 19.86 -29.14
N ASP A 193 2.10 18.97 -28.37
CA ASP A 193 1.53 17.72 -28.87
C ASP A 193 -0.01 17.78 -28.81
N ASP A 194 -0.64 17.78 -30.00
CA ASP A 194 -2.10 17.91 -30.11
C ASP A 194 -2.85 16.69 -29.54
N PHE A 195 -2.26 15.50 -29.59
CA PHE A 195 -2.89 14.33 -28.96
C PHE A 195 -2.85 14.45 -27.44
N ALA A 196 -1.71 14.88 -26.87
CA ALA A 196 -1.59 15.07 -25.43
C ALA A 196 -2.57 16.11 -24.86
N LYS A 197 -2.99 17.10 -25.67
CA LYS A 197 -4.05 18.06 -25.28
C LYS A 197 -5.41 17.42 -25.03
N THR A 198 -5.65 16.24 -25.61
CA THR A 198 -6.92 15.51 -25.43
C THR A 198 -6.96 14.64 -24.17
N LEU A 199 -5.81 14.46 -23.50
CA LEU A 199 -5.67 13.51 -22.40
C LEU A 199 -5.90 14.17 -21.04
N PHE A 200 -6.50 13.39 -20.12
CA PHE A 200 -6.40 13.67 -18.70
C PHE A 200 -5.04 13.22 -18.16
N TYR A 201 -4.59 13.85 -17.08
CA TYR A 201 -3.24 13.60 -16.57
C TYR A 201 -3.00 12.14 -16.17
N HIS A 202 -4.02 11.45 -15.67
CA HIS A 202 -3.90 10.04 -15.26
C HIS A 202 -3.81 9.06 -16.44
N GLU A 203 -4.19 9.49 -17.64
CA GLU A 203 -4.20 8.68 -18.87
C GLU A 203 -2.86 8.74 -19.62
N VAL A 204 -2.07 9.78 -19.38
CA VAL A 204 -0.79 10.01 -20.05
C VAL A 204 0.09 8.75 -20.07
N PRO A 205 0.23 7.99 -18.96
CA PRO A 205 1.07 6.80 -18.96
C PRO A 205 0.60 5.67 -19.88
N SER A 206 -0.67 5.63 -20.26
CA SER A 206 -1.21 4.65 -21.21
C SER A 206 -0.73 4.90 -22.64
N TYR A 207 -0.31 6.13 -22.97
CA TYR A 207 0.13 6.52 -24.32
C TYR A 207 1.59 6.97 -24.39
N TYR A 208 2.14 7.46 -23.27
CA TYR A 208 3.49 7.97 -23.17
C TYR A 208 4.28 7.24 -22.07
N THR A 209 5.59 7.11 -22.28
CA THR A 209 6.54 6.60 -21.27
C THR A 209 7.34 7.76 -20.69
N TRP A 210 7.59 7.69 -19.38
CA TRP A 210 8.48 8.61 -18.69
C TRP A 210 9.92 8.10 -18.79
N ASN A 211 10.84 8.91 -19.30
CA ASN A 211 12.25 8.53 -19.46
C ASN A 211 13.18 9.16 -18.40
N ASP A 212 14.44 8.73 -18.40
CA ASP A 212 15.48 9.23 -17.48
C ASP A 212 15.79 10.72 -17.70
N SER A 213 15.60 11.21 -18.92
CA SER A 213 15.70 12.64 -19.26
C SER A 213 14.51 13.48 -18.78
N ARG A 214 13.55 12.87 -18.06
CA ARG A 214 12.35 13.53 -17.51
C ARG A 214 11.44 14.15 -18.57
N CYS A 215 11.25 13.43 -19.66
CA CYS A 215 10.35 13.78 -20.74
C CYS A 215 9.35 12.63 -20.99
N TRP A 216 8.18 13.00 -21.48
CA TRP A 216 7.19 12.05 -21.99
C TRP A 216 7.48 11.71 -23.44
N LEU A 217 7.61 10.42 -23.75
CA LEU A 217 7.83 9.92 -25.10
C LEU A 217 6.68 9.01 -25.53
N LYS A 218 6.27 9.12 -26.79
CA LYS A 218 5.20 8.25 -27.34
C LYS A 218 5.59 6.78 -27.20
N ARG A 219 4.63 5.96 -26.78
CA ARG A 219 4.81 4.51 -26.71
C ARG A 219 5.04 3.93 -28.10
N ARG A 220 5.95 2.96 -28.17
CA ARG A 220 6.27 2.21 -29.41
C ARG A 220 5.50 0.89 -29.52
N ARG A 221 4.89 0.44 -28.42
CA ARG A 221 4.15 -0.83 -28.29
C ARG A 221 2.74 -0.54 -27.77
N GLY A 222 1.80 -1.44 -28.08
CA GLY A 222 0.40 -1.30 -27.71
C GLY A 222 -0.53 -1.35 -28.93
N LYS A 223 -1.82 -1.14 -28.69
CA LYS A 223 -2.87 -1.05 -29.72
C LYS A 223 -2.82 0.32 -30.39
N ASP A 224 -3.08 0.37 -31.70
CA ASP A 224 -3.24 1.63 -32.40
C ASP A 224 -4.46 2.40 -31.91
N VAL A 225 -4.31 3.73 -31.75
CA VAL A 225 -5.42 4.61 -31.39
C VAL A 225 -6.15 5.05 -32.66
N PRO A 226 -7.45 4.74 -32.81
CA PRO A 226 -8.22 5.17 -33.97
C PRO A 226 -8.18 6.71 -34.12
N GLY A 227 -7.95 7.18 -35.34
CA GLY A 227 -7.88 8.61 -35.64
C GLY A 227 -6.54 9.29 -35.35
N TRP A 228 -5.56 8.59 -34.74
CA TRP A 228 -4.26 9.16 -34.39
C TRP A 228 -3.09 8.30 -34.90
N PRO A 229 -2.63 8.51 -36.15
CA PRO A 229 -1.52 7.75 -36.72
C PRO A 229 -0.25 7.85 -35.87
N GLY A 230 0.35 6.69 -35.57
CA GLY A 230 1.59 6.62 -34.79
C GLY A 230 1.42 6.73 -33.27
N ILE A 231 0.19 6.86 -32.77
CA ILE A 231 -0.11 6.78 -31.34
C ILE A 231 -0.47 5.33 -30.97
N LYS A 232 0.21 4.81 -29.94
CA LYS A 232 -0.03 3.49 -29.37
C LYS A 232 -0.54 3.62 -27.94
N MET A 233 -1.52 2.79 -27.60
CA MET A 233 -2.10 2.67 -26.26
C MET A 233 -1.75 1.33 -25.65
N ASP A 234 -1.30 1.36 -24.41
CA ASP A 234 -0.91 0.19 -23.62
C ASP A 234 -1.67 0.15 -22.28
N THR A 235 -1.56 -0.95 -21.54
CA THR A 235 -2.31 -1.17 -20.28
C THR A 235 -1.81 -0.32 -19.11
N ALA A 236 -0.72 0.43 -19.29
CA ALA A 236 -0.05 1.17 -18.23
C ALA A 236 -0.96 2.18 -17.50
N ILE A 237 -0.80 2.28 -16.18
CA ILE A 237 -1.66 3.05 -15.28
C ILE A 237 -0.89 4.21 -14.65
N GLY A 238 -1.44 5.42 -14.73
CA GLY A 238 -0.98 6.57 -13.95
C GLY A 238 -1.49 6.53 -12.52
N ARG A 239 -0.58 6.44 -11.55
CA ARG A 239 -0.92 6.45 -10.12
C ARG A 239 -0.52 7.77 -9.48
N ILE A 240 -1.53 8.46 -8.96
CA ILE A 240 -1.38 9.66 -8.14
C ILE A 240 -1.43 9.27 -6.66
N TYR A 241 -0.54 9.83 -5.84
CA TYR A 241 -0.55 9.59 -4.40
C TYR A 241 -1.74 10.24 -3.70
N THR A 242 -2.19 9.62 -2.61
CA THR A 242 -3.22 10.21 -1.74
C THR A 242 -2.70 11.51 -1.13
N ILE A 243 -3.42 12.59 -1.39
CA ILE A 243 -3.21 13.90 -0.76
C ILE A 243 -4.30 14.05 0.30
N HIS A 244 -3.91 14.44 1.51
CA HIS A 244 -4.85 14.61 2.62
C HIS A 244 -5.73 15.85 2.38
N PRO A 245 -7.05 15.81 2.67
CA PRO A 245 -7.95 16.96 2.50
C PRO A 245 -7.48 18.25 3.20
N ASN A 246 -6.77 18.14 4.33
CA ASN A 246 -6.16 19.29 5.02
C ASN A 246 -5.17 20.09 4.16
N GLN A 247 -4.57 19.48 3.13
CA GLN A 247 -3.75 20.19 2.15
C GLN A 247 -4.66 20.76 1.04
N SER A 248 -5.57 21.65 1.42
CA SER A 248 -6.72 22.11 0.61
C SER A 248 -6.36 22.31 -0.86
N GLU A 249 -5.49 23.25 -1.21
CA GLU A 249 -5.21 23.57 -2.62
C GLU A 249 -4.59 22.40 -3.39
N CYS A 250 -3.71 21.61 -2.77
CA CYS A 250 -3.09 20.46 -3.42
C CYS A 250 -4.09 19.32 -3.63
N PHE A 251 -5.04 19.15 -2.71
CA PHE A 251 -6.15 18.21 -2.82
C PHE A 251 -7.09 18.59 -3.98
N HIS A 252 -7.47 19.86 -4.10
CA HIS A 252 -8.30 20.35 -5.21
C HIS A 252 -7.58 20.25 -6.55
N LEU A 253 -6.28 20.57 -6.61
CA LEU A 253 -5.46 20.35 -7.80
C LEU A 253 -5.46 18.87 -8.22
N ARG A 254 -5.38 17.94 -7.27
CA ARG A 254 -5.51 16.50 -7.56
C ARG A 254 -6.88 16.15 -8.17
N LEU A 255 -7.97 16.77 -7.71
CA LEU A 255 -9.30 16.56 -8.28
C LEU A 255 -9.37 17.04 -9.73
N LEU A 256 -8.96 18.27 -10.01
CA LEU A 256 -9.06 18.91 -11.34
C LEU A 256 -8.39 18.12 -12.46
N ARG A 257 -7.35 17.35 -12.16
CA ARG A 257 -6.60 16.56 -13.16
C ARG A 257 -7.40 15.43 -13.82
N ASN A 258 -8.51 15.03 -13.23
CA ASN A 258 -9.44 14.07 -13.81
C ASN A 258 -10.51 14.73 -14.69
N TYR A 259 -10.54 16.07 -14.73
CA TYR A 259 -11.60 16.84 -15.38
C TYR A 259 -11.07 17.92 -16.34
N VAL A 260 -9.78 18.28 -16.24
CA VAL A 260 -9.11 19.21 -17.14
C VAL A 260 -8.21 18.43 -18.10
N GLN A 261 -8.55 18.47 -19.38
CA GLN A 261 -7.75 17.91 -20.46
C GLN A 261 -6.66 18.88 -20.88
N GLY A 262 -5.49 18.34 -21.22
CA GLY A 262 -4.45 19.11 -21.90
C GLY A 262 -3.94 20.40 -21.23
N PRO A 263 -3.86 20.54 -19.89
CA PRO A 263 -3.39 21.78 -19.28
C PRO A 263 -1.95 22.09 -19.71
N THR A 264 -1.65 23.35 -20.00
CA THR A 264 -0.31 23.84 -20.38
C THR A 264 0.40 24.60 -19.26
N SER A 265 -0.28 24.87 -18.14
CA SER A 265 0.29 25.51 -16.96
C SER A 265 -0.53 25.25 -15.70
N PHE A 266 -0.05 25.71 -14.55
CA PHE A 266 -0.85 25.74 -13.31
C PHE A 266 -2.05 26.69 -13.43
N GLU A 267 -1.91 27.76 -14.19
CA GLU A 267 -2.97 28.71 -14.45
C GLU A 267 -4.05 28.11 -15.35
N SER A 268 -3.67 27.36 -16.39
CA SER A 268 -4.63 26.68 -17.25
C SER A 268 -5.46 25.63 -16.51
N LEU A 269 -4.90 25.01 -15.46
CA LEU A 269 -5.66 24.12 -14.57
C LEU A 269 -6.75 24.85 -13.78
N LYS A 270 -6.62 26.17 -13.59
CA LYS A 270 -7.62 27.00 -12.91
C LYS A 270 -8.61 27.64 -13.87
N ALA A 271 -8.44 27.44 -15.17
CA ALA A 271 -9.34 27.98 -16.18
C ALA A 271 -10.54 27.06 -16.38
N PHE A 272 -11.74 27.64 -16.31
CA PHE A 272 -12.99 26.96 -16.64
C PHE A 272 -13.96 27.98 -17.25
N ASP A 273 -14.67 27.59 -18.31
CA ASP A 273 -15.64 28.44 -19.01
C ASP A 273 -15.10 29.84 -19.40
N GLY A 274 -13.85 29.89 -19.87
CA GLY A 274 -13.19 31.14 -20.25
C GLY A 274 -12.72 32.02 -19.08
N VAL A 275 -12.94 31.62 -17.82
CA VAL A 275 -12.55 32.37 -16.62
C VAL A 275 -11.42 31.66 -15.88
N ILE A 276 -10.38 32.41 -15.50
CA ILE A 276 -9.31 31.92 -14.64
C ILE A 276 -9.69 32.18 -13.18
N HIS A 277 -9.88 31.12 -12.41
CA HIS A 277 -10.21 31.24 -11.00
C HIS A 277 -8.97 31.48 -10.12
N ALA A 278 -9.18 32.13 -8.98
CA ALA A 278 -8.09 32.48 -8.05
C ALA A 278 -7.40 31.24 -7.45
N THR A 279 -8.17 30.20 -7.12
CA THR A 279 -7.72 28.99 -6.42
C THR A 279 -8.19 27.73 -7.12
N PHE A 280 -7.49 26.61 -6.91
CA PHE A 280 -7.93 25.32 -7.45
C PHE A 280 -9.27 24.89 -6.83
N LYS A 281 -9.50 25.25 -5.56
CA LYS A 281 -10.79 25.04 -4.90
C LYS A 281 -11.93 25.77 -5.62
N ALA A 282 -11.73 27.03 -5.97
CA ALA A 282 -12.74 27.82 -6.70
C ALA A 282 -13.04 27.20 -8.08
N THR A 283 -12.02 26.72 -8.80
CA THR A 283 -12.24 25.98 -10.05
C THR A 283 -13.03 24.69 -9.83
N CYS A 284 -12.75 23.92 -8.77
CA CYS A 284 -13.53 22.73 -8.45
C CYS A 284 -15.01 23.06 -8.16
N PHE A 285 -15.28 24.17 -7.47
CA PHE A 285 -16.66 24.65 -7.27
C PHE A 285 -17.33 25.02 -8.59
N ALA A 286 -16.63 25.76 -9.47
CA ALA A 286 -17.16 26.15 -10.76
C ALA A 286 -17.47 24.94 -11.67
N LEU A 287 -16.66 23.89 -11.58
CA LEU A 287 -16.88 22.60 -12.24
C LEU A 287 -17.99 21.75 -11.59
N GLY A 288 -18.59 22.19 -10.49
CA GLY A 288 -19.60 21.43 -9.76
C GLY A 288 -19.06 20.18 -9.05
N LEU A 289 -17.75 20.10 -8.80
CA LEU A 289 -17.11 18.96 -8.11
C LEU A 289 -17.26 19.03 -6.58
N LEU A 290 -17.69 20.18 -6.07
CA LEU A 290 -17.88 20.45 -4.64
C LEU A 290 -19.30 20.99 -4.44
N GLU A 291 -20.04 20.41 -3.50
CA GLU A 291 -21.31 20.96 -3.05
C GLU A 291 -21.04 22.16 -2.11
N ASN A 292 -21.85 23.20 -2.21
CA ASN A 292 -21.83 24.31 -1.26
C ASN A 292 -22.92 24.09 -0.18
N ASP A 293 -22.61 24.42 1.07
CA ASP A 293 -23.63 24.56 2.12
C ASP A 293 -24.37 25.91 1.99
N GLU A 294 -24.23 26.61 0.86
CA GLU A 294 -24.73 27.97 0.68
C GLU A 294 -26.26 27.98 0.61
N GLN A 295 -26.86 26.93 0.06
CA GLN A 295 -28.30 26.72 0.14
C GLN A 295 -28.77 26.52 1.59
N LEU A 296 -28.02 25.79 2.41
CA LEU A 296 -28.29 25.63 3.84
C LEU A 296 -28.13 26.95 4.60
N LYS A 297 -27.10 27.74 4.28
CA LYS A 297 -26.86 29.06 4.90
C LYS A 297 -27.90 30.09 4.48
N ASN A 298 -28.32 30.09 3.22
CA ASN A 298 -29.39 30.96 2.72
C ASN A 298 -30.74 30.56 3.32
N ALA A 299 -31.04 29.26 3.40
CA ALA A 299 -32.24 28.76 4.08
C ALA A 299 -32.23 29.07 5.59
N LEU A 300 -31.07 28.99 6.25
CA LEU A 300 -30.90 29.40 7.65
C LEU A 300 -31.10 30.91 7.82
N ALA A 301 -30.49 31.74 6.96
CA ALA A 301 -30.65 33.20 6.99
C ALA A 301 -32.12 33.62 6.75
N GLU A 302 -32.79 32.99 5.78
CA GLU A 302 -34.22 33.23 5.48
C GLU A 302 -35.13 32.74 6.61
N ALA A 303 -34.79 31.62 7.27
CA ALA A 303 -35.48 31.14 8.47
C ALA A 303 -35.28 32.08 9.68
N THR A 304 -34.14 32.79 9.74
CA THR A 304 -33.87 33.77 10.81
C THR A 304 -34.75 35.02 10.68
N LEU A 305 -35.14 35.37 9.46
CA LEU A 305 -36.04 36.50 9.17
C LEU A 305 -37.52 36.16 9.37
N SER A 306 -37.89 34.88 9.28
CA SER A 306 -39.30 34.44 9.22
C SER A 306 -39.79 33.64 10.44
N LYS A 307 -38.90 33.17 11.35
CA LYS A 307 -39.29 32.34 12.50
C LYS A 307 -38.65 32.77 13.81
N SER A 308 -39.37 32.55 14.91
CA SER A 308 -38.89 32.89 16.26
C SER A 308 -37.75 31.96 16.72
N PRO A 309 -36.83 32.45 17.57
CA PRO A 309 -35.59 31.76 17.96
C PRO A 309 -35.76 30.36 18.55
N SER A 310 -36.96 30.02 19.06
CA SER A 310 -37.24 28.70 19.63
C SER A 310 -37.36 27.57 18.60
N LYS A 311 -37.51 27.88 17.31
CA LYS A 311 -37.59 26.89 16.22
C LYS A 311 -36.26 26.64 15.47
N LEU A 312 -35.18 27.27 15.90
CA LEU A 312 -33.84 27.19 15.28
C LEU A 312 -32.81 26.44 16.15
N ARG A 313 -33.26 25.79 17.24
CA ARG A 313 -32.44 24.90 18.08
C ARG A 313 -32.65 23.45 17.70
#